data_AF-A0A1V4HLR5-F1
#
_entry.id   AF-A0A1V4HLR5-F1
#
_cell.length_a   1.000
_cell.length_b   1.000
_cell.length_c   1.000
_cell.angle_alpha   90.00
_cell.angle_beta   90.00
_cell.angle_gamma   90.00
#
_symmetry.space_group_name_H-M   'P 1'
#
loop_
_entity.id
_entity.type
_entity.pdbx_description
1 polymer ?
#
loop_
_entity_poly.entity_id
_entity_poly.type
_entity_poly.pdbx_seq_one_letter_code
_entity_poly.pdbx_strand_id
1 'polypeptide(L)' 'MITFNYYTIMLLLLSGILVLCFDVKIYVKENMSKEKKGALFVGWLNITLSGLSLIGYFIYDKWFWK' A
#
# COMPACT_ATOMS: atom_id res chain seq x y z
N MET A 1 2.41 -19.80 5.74
CA MET A 1 3.13 -18.52 5.47
C MET A 1 2.70 -17.85 4.16
N ILE A 2 2.56 -18.58 3.06
CA ILE A 2 2.14 -18.06 1.74
C ILE A 2 0.84 -17.25 1.81
N THR A 3 -0.20 -17.80 2.46
CA THR A 3 -1.52 -17.15 2.61
C THR A 3 -1.44 -15.82 3.38
N PHE A 4 -0.56 -15.73 4.38
CA PHE A 4 -0.39 -14.51 5.18
C PHE A 4 0.31 -13.39 4.39
N ASN A 5 1.29 -13.73 3.53
CA ASN A 5 1.93 -12.75 2.66
C ASN A 5 0.96 -12.17 1.63
N TYR A 6 0.16 -13.01 0.95
CA TYR A 6 -0.85 -12.52 0.02
C TYR A 6 -1.91 -11.67 0.71
N TYR A 7 -2.34 -12.05 1.91
CA TYR A 7 -3.24 -11.24 2.73
C TYR A 7 -2.63 -9.85 3.02
N THR A 8 -1.37 -9.80 3.47
CA THR A 8 -0.66 -8.56 3.78
C THR A 8 -0.50 -7.67 2.55
N ILE A 9 -0.12 -8.26 1.41
CA ILE A 9 0.00 -7.56 0.12
C ILE A 9 -1.35 -6.93 -0.26
N MET A 10 -2.44 -7.70 -0.20
CA MET A 10 -3.77 -7.20 -0.52
C MET A 10 -4.21 -6.09 0.45
N LEU A 11 -3.93 -6.24 1.75
CA LEU A 11 -4.29 -5.25 2.76
C LEU A 11 -3.55 -3.93 2.53
N LEU A 12 -2.25 -3.98 2.24
CA LEU A 12 -1.45 -2.80 1.88
C LEU A 12 -1.97 -2.14 0.59
N LEU A 13 -2.20 -2.94 -0.45
CA LEU A 13 -2.69 -2.42 -1.73
C LEU A 13 -4.05 -1.73 -1.60
N LEU A 14 -5.01 -2.41 -0.98
CA LEU A 14 -6.37 -1.88 -0.79
C LEU A 14 -6.35 -0.64 0.09
N SER A 15 -5.61 -0.66 1.21
CA SER A 15 -5.51 0.51 2.08
C SER A 15 -4.91 1.71 1.35
N GLY A 16 -3.85 1.51 0.58
CA GLY A 16 -3.24 2.57 -0.23
C GLY A 16 -4.21 3.16 -1.26
N ILE A 17 -4.95 2.32 -1.97
CA ILE A 17 -5.97 2.75 -2.94
C ILE A 17 -7.09 3.53 -2.24
N LEU A 18 -7.62 3.02 -1.13
CA LEU A 18 -8.70 3.66 -0.39
C LEU A 18 -8.30 5.06 0.10
N VAL A 19 -7.09 5.22 0.66
CA VAL A 19 -6.58 6.53 1.10
C VAL A 19 -6.47 7.51 -0.08
N LEU A 20 -5.95 7.06 -1.22
CA LEU A 20 -5.82 7.91 -2.41
C LEU A 20 -7.19 8.26 -3.03
N CYS A 21 -8.17 7.35 -2.97
CA CYS A 21 -9.49 7.54 -3.55
C CYS A 21 -10.43 8.37 -2.68
N PHE A 22 -10.40 8.19 -1.36
CA PHE A 22 -11.33 8.80 -0.41
C PHE A 22 -10.68 9.95 0.36
N ASP A 23 -9.69 9.65 1.20
CA ASP A 23 -9.09 10.62 2.12
C ASP A 23 -8.52 11.84 1.39
N VAL A 24 -7.73 11.61 0.32
CA VAL A 24 -7.18 12.71 -0.49
C VAL A 24 -8.28 13.60 -1.06
N LYS A 25 -9.40 13.03 -1.52
CA LYS A 25 -10.52 13.81 -2.07
C LYS A 25 -11.26 14.59 -0.99
N ILE A 26 -11.45 13.99 0.20
CA ILE A 26 -12.06 14.65 1.35
C ILE A 26 -11.18 15.83 1.78
N TYR A 27 -9.86 15.64 1.93
CA TYR A 27 -8.95 16.71 2.33
C TYR A 27 -8.83 17.83 1.29
N VAL A 28 -8.98 17.52 0.00
CA VAL A 28 -9.10 18.55 -1.05
C VAL A 28 -10.40 19.35 -0.88
N LYS A 29 -11.52 18.68 -0.67
CA LYS A 29 -12.83 19.32 -0.49
C LYS A 29 -12.85 20.26 0.72
N GLU A 30 -12.23 19.85 1.82
CA GLU A 30 -12.20 20.60 3.09
C GLU A 30 -11.00 21.57 3.18
N ASN A 31 -10.24 21.80 2.11
CA ASN A 31 -9.04 22.67 2.07
C ASN A 31 -7.93 22.31 3.08
N MET A 32 -7.83 21.04 3.45
CA MET A 32 -6.89 20.50 4.44
C MET A 32 -5.55 20.11 3.79
N SER A 33 -4.72 21.11 3.49
CA SER A 33 -3.49 20.92 2.70
C SER A 33 -2.40 20.08 3.38
N LYS A 34 -2.30 20.08 4.71
CA LYS A 34 -1.30 19.30 5.46
C LYS A 34 -1.66 17.82 5.47
N GLU A 35 -2.92 17.53 5.74
CA GLU A 35 -3.50 16.20 5.82
C GLU A 35 -3.52 15.54 4.44
N LYS A 36 -3.84 16.31 3.39
CA LYS A 36 -3.68 15.86 1.99
C LYS A 36 -2.26 15.36 1.70
N LYS A 37 -1.23 16.11 2.11
CA LYS A 37 0.17 15.69 1.89
C LYS A 37 0.49 14.41 2.63
N GLY A 38 0.03 14.28 3.88
CA GLY A 38 0.13 13.05 4.66
C GLY A 38 -0.55 11.86 3.98
N ALA A 39 -1.80 12.04 3.53
CA ALA A 39 -2.58 11.01 2.85
C ALA A 39 -1.95 10.56 1.54
N LEU A 40 -1.43 11.51 0.74
CA LEU A 40 -0.69 11.18 -0.49
C LEU A 40 0.55 10.34 -0.18
N PHE A 41 1.34 10.74 0.82
CA PHE A 41 2.51 9.99 1.24
C PHE A 41 2.14 8.57 1.73
N VAL A 42 1.17 8.46 2.64
CA VAL A 42 0.73 7.18 3.21
C VAL A 42 0.11 6.27 2.14
N GLY A 43 -0.70 6.81 1.24
CA GLY A 43 -1.31 6.07 0.14
C GLY A 43 -0.26 5.45 -0.78
N TRP A 44 0.69 6.25 -1.25
CA TRP A 44 1.78 5.76 -2.11
C TRP A 44 2.76 4.84 -1.37
N LEU A 45 3.02 5.09 -0.08
CA LEU A 45 3.84 4.21 0.75
C LEU A 45 3.23 2.82 0.84
N ASN A 46 1.93 2.71 1.09
CA ASN A 46 1.21 1.44 1.15
C ASN A 46 1.27 0.67 -0.19
N ILE A 47 1.03 1.35 -1.31
CA ILE A 47 1.12 0.74 -2.65
C ILE A 47 2.55 0.25 -2.93
N THR A 48 3.55 1.06 -2.58
CA THR A 48 4.96 0.71 -2.77
C THR A 48 5.35 -0.49 -1.91
N LEU A 49 4.94 -0.52 -0.63
CA LEU A 49 5.19 -1.65 0.27
C LEU A 49 4.50 -2.93 -0.19
N SER A 50 3.29 -2.83 -0.76
CA SER A 50 2.62 -3.96 -1.40
C SER A 50 3.47 -4.54 -2.54
N GLY A 51 3.95 -3.69 -3.45
CA GLY A 51 4.81 -4.11 -4.57
C GLY A 51 6.13 -4.72 -4.10
N LEU A 52 6.80 -4.09 -3.14
CA LEU A 52 8.04 -4.60 -2.55
C LEU A 52 7.82 -5.95 -1.85
N SER A 53 6.71 -6.11 -1.14
CA SER A 53 6.38 -7.38 -0.47
C SER A 53 6.14 -8.51 -1.47
N LEU A 54 5.47 -8.22 -2.60
CA LEU A 54 5.26 -9.18 -3.66
C LEU A 54 6.58 -9.60 -4.33
N ILE A 55 7.44 -8.62 -4.65
CA ILE A 55 8.78 -8.89 -5.22
C ILE A 55 9.65 -9.68 -4.24
N GLY A 56 9.66 -9.27 -2.97
CA GLY A 56 10.41 -9.95 -1.92
C GLY A 56 9.96 -11.39 -1.73
N TYR A 57 8.64 -11.64 -1.73
CA TYR A 57 8.09 -12.98 -1.68
C TYR A 57 8.49 -13.82 -2.91
N PHE A 58 8.43 -13.25 -4.11
CA PHE A 58 8.82 -13.95 -5.33
C PHE A 58 10.31 -14.32 -5.35
N ILE A 59 11.19 -13.42 -4.89
CA ILE A 59 12.63 -13.70 -4.76
C ILE A 59 12.85 -14.80 -3.71
N TYR A 60 12.20 -14.69 -2.56
CA TYR A 60 12.30 -15.68 -1.48
C TYR A 60 11.89 -17.07 -1.95
N ASP A 61 10.72 -17.20 -2.57
CA ASP A 61 10.18 -18.45 -3.07
C ASP A 61 11.13 -19.08 -4.13
N LYS A 62 11.62 -18.26 -5.06
CA LYS A 62 12.50 -18.70 -6.15
C LYS A 62 13.91 -19.10 -5.71
N TRP A 63 14.45 -18.51 -4.63
CA TRP A 63 15.84 -18.72 -4.21
C TRP A 63 16.00 -19.66 -3.03
N PHE A 64 15.00 -19.73 -2.13
CA PHE A 64 15.09 -20.53 -0.91
C PHE A 64 14.20 -21.78 -0.93
N TRP A 65 13.15 -21.79 -1.74
CA TRP A 65 12.20 -22.90 -1.85
C TRP A 65 12.17 -23.57 -3.23
N LYS A 66 13.20 -23.31 -4.03
CA LYS A 66 13.43 -23.95 -5.32
C LYS A 66 14.46 -25.06 -5.22
#